data_AF-A0A0K8TVX8-F1
#
_entry.id   AF-A0A0K8TVX8-F1
#
_cell.length_a   1.000
_cell.length_b   1.000
_cell.length_c   1.000
_cell.angle_alpha   90.00
_cell.angle_beta   90.00
_cell.angle_gamma   90.00
#
_symmetry.space_group_name_H-M   'P 1'
#
loop_
_entity.id
_entity.type
_entity.pdbx_description
1 polymer ?
#
loop_
_entity_poly.entity_id
_entity_poly.type
_entity_poly.pdbx_seq_one_letter_code
_entity_poly.pdbx_strand_id
1 'polypeptide(L)'
;MSASIIANLCVYILTWNVGTHRPHDISMRDALSLSGTTACPEDKLPDIYVVALQEVSTHAKNQFLNIFNDDPWTFKISEHLNPHDYIKIGTEQMQGILIMMFAQPKHEPHMKDIEVQSTRTGLGGLWGNKGAVSIRMSLYGTGVTFVGAHLAAHDDKLSERIEDYNQIVNNHHYKTPKYRSIFDHDYVFWFGDLNFRLTGSDSAWDVRSLVEQGKFEELLERDQLSLARSTGNAFALLSEELPTFAPTFKFIEGTSEYDLKRRPAWCDRILHRVQENRYPDITLNITQLSYKSHPNYTLSDHKPVSAEFIYKIEAQTKTDEELYELTHGGSSTETPLASFDSENVRLAPMY
;
A
#
# COMPACT_ATOMS: atom_id res chain seq x y z
N MET A 1 15.16 12.58 -30.57
CA MET A 1 13.70 12.58 -30.77
C MET A 1 13.07 12.82 -29.40
N SER A 2 12.00 13.61 -29.28
CA SER A 2 11.34 13.84 -27.98
C SER A 2 10.65 12.56 -27.51
N ALA A 3 10.79 12.20 -26.24
CA ALA A 3 10.04 11.08 -25.67
C ALA A 3 8.53 11.31 -25.79
N SER A 4 7.78 10.29 -26.21
CA SER A 4 6.32 10.24 -26.14
C SER A 4 5.89 9.67 -24.78
N ILE A 5 4.85 10.24 -24.20
CA ILE A 5 4.24 9.73 -22.97
C ILE A 5 3.33 8.56 -23.34
N ILE A 6 3.66 7.36 -22.85
CA ILE A 6 2.81 6.17 -22.97
C ILE A 6 1.69 6.23 -21.93
N ALA A 7 2.06 6.53 -20.68
CA ALA A 7 1.12 6.61 -19.57
C ALA A 7 1.48 7.79 -18.67
N ASN A 8 0.46 8.52 -18.23
CA ASN A 8 0.56 9.55 -17.20
C ASN A 8 -0.75 9.49 -16.40
N LEU A 9 -0.76 8.65 -15.37
CA LEU A 9 -1.95 8.24 -14.63
C LEU A 9 -1.88 8.78 -13.21
N CYS A 10 -2.99 9.31 -12.70
CA CYS A 10 -3.10 9.58 -11.27
C CYS A 10 -3.63 8.35 -10.53
N VAL A 11 -2.85 7.82 -9.59
CA VAL A 11 -3.19 6.63 -8.78
C VAL A 11 -3.45 7.05 -7.34
N TYR A 12 -4.63 6.69 -6.82
CA TYR A 12 -5.04 6.92 -5.44
C TYR A 12 -4.87 5.64 -4.63
N ILE A 13 -4.20 5.75 -3.48
CA ILE A 13 -4.03 4.65 -2.55
C ILE A 13 -4.63 5.03 -1.21
N LEU A 14 -5.42 4.14 -0.62
CA LEU A 14 -5.94 4.28 0.73
C LEU A 14 -5.68 3.02 1.56
N THR A 15 -5.23 3.21 2.79
CA THR A 15 -5.21 2.18 3.82
C THR A 15 -6.06 2.57 5.02
N TRP A 16 -6.79 1.61 5.58
CA TRP A 16 -7.51 1.82 6.83
C TRP A 16 -7.76 0.51 7.58
N ASN A 17 -7.25 0.41 8.82
CA ASN A 17 -7.71 -0.60 9.75
C ASN A 17 -9.12 -0.22 10.24
N VAL A 18 -10.12 -1.05 9.93
CA VAL A 18 -11.55 -0.76 10.20
C VAL A 18 -12.04 -1.34 11.52
N GLY A 19 -11.16 -1.94 12.34
CA GLY A 19 -11.50 -2.41 13.70
C GLY A 19 -12.70 -3.37 13.76
N THR A 20 -12.90 -4.21 12.73
CA THR A 20 -14.03 -5.14 12.57
C THR A 20 -15.41 -4.50 12.36
N HIS A 21 -15.47 -3.18 12.20
CA HIS A 21 -16.69 -2.46 11.92
C HIS A 21 -17.21 -2.71 10.50
N ARG A 22 -18.51 -2.44 10.31
CA ARG A 22 -19.19 -2.48 9.01
C ARG A 22 -19.43 -1.06 8.48
N PRO A 23 -19.51 -0.88 7.16
CA PRO A 23 -19.61 0.45 6.55
C PRO A 23 -21.03 1.08 6.56
N HIS A 24 -21.99 0.57 7.35
CA HIS A 24 -23.41 0.88 7.15
C HIS A 24 -23.73 2.39 7.22
N ASP A 25 -23.10 3.12 8.15
CA ASP A 25 -23.42 4.53 8.43
C ASP A 25 -22.30 5.50 8.07
N ILE A 26 -21.34 5.08 7.24
CA ILE A 26 -20.20 5.92 6.86
C ILE A 26 -20.19 6.26 5.37
N SER A 27 -19.96 7.53 5.06
CA SER A 27 -19.68 7.97 3.71
C SER A 27 -18.19 7.92 3.42
N MET A 28 -17.81 7.38 2.26
CA MET A 28 -16.42 7.32 1.82
C MET A 28 -16.03 8.50 0.93
N ARG A 29 -16.91 9.48 0.69
CA ARG A 29 -16.66 10.58 -0.25
C ARG A 29 -15.37 11.34 0.06
N ASP A 30 -15.19 11.75 1.32
CA ASP A 30 -14.02 12.54 1.71
C ASP A 30 -12.75 11.70 1.75
N ALA A 31 -12.83 10.48 2.31
CA ALA A 31 -11.73 9.51 2.31
C ALA A 31 -11.29 9.07 0.91
N LEU A 32 -12.17 9.13 -0.09
CA LEU A 32 -11.87 8.86 -1.51
C LEU A 32 -11.60 10.15 -2.32
N SER A 33 -11.51 11.31 -1.66
CA SER A 33 -11.30 12.61 -2.31
C SER A 33 -12.33 12.99 -3.39
N LEU A 34 -13.55 12.45 -3.29
CA LEU A 34 -14.69 12.72 -4.19
C LEU A 34 -15.41 14.06 -3.89
N SER A 35 -14.92 14.80 -2.92
CA SER A 35 -15.43 16.10 -2.48
C SER A 35 -14.54 17.27 -2.93
N GLY A 36 -13.77 17.09 -4.01
CA GLY A 36 -12.89 18.14 -4.56
C GLY A 36 -11.60 18.34 -3.75
N THR A 37 -11.09 17.28 -3.13
CA THR A 37 -9.86 17.32 -2.30
C THR A 37 -8.72 16.48 -2.88
N THR A 38 -8.84 16.11 -4.15
CA THR A 38 -7.80 15.37 -4.88
C THR A 38 -6.63 16.29 -5.21
N ALA A 39 -5.41 15.77 -5.14
CA ALA A 39 -4.21 16.46 -5.59
C ALA A 39 -3.85 16.15 -7.06
N CYS A 40 -4.66 15.32 -7.74
CA CYS A 40 -4.44 14.99 -9.14
C CYS A 40 -4.51 16.24 -10.05
N PRO A 41 -3.77 16.25 -11.19
CA PRO A 41 -3.73 17.40 -12.08
C PRO A 41 -5.10 17.85 -12.57
N GLU A 42 -5.29 19.18 -12.66
CA GLU A 42 -6.53 19.82 -13.10
C GLU A 42 -7.76 19.44 -12.24
N ASP A 43 -7.54 19.08 -10.97
CA ASP A 43 -8.57 18.65 -10.02
C ASP A 43 -9.42 17.47 -10.52
N LYS A 44 -8.87 16.67 -11.43
CA LYS A 44 -9.52 15.49 -11.99
C LYS A 44 -9.49 14.34 -10.99
N LEU A 45 -10.54 13.53 -10.95
CA LEU A 45 -10.53 12.33 -10.12
C LEU A 45 -9.42 11.36 -10.58
N PRO A 46 -8.77 10.66 -9.63
CA PRO A 46 -7.74 9.65 -9.90
C PRO A 46 -8.13 8.65 -10.99
N ASP A 47 -7.24 8.33 -11.91
CA ASP A 47 -7.46 7.31 -12.95
C ASP A 47 -7.68 5.91 -12.36
N ILE A 48 -7.00 5.59 -11.25
CA ILE A 48 -7.04 4.31 -10.54
C ILE A 48 -7.18 4.55 -9.04
N TYR A 49 -8.07 3.81 -8.38
CA TYR A 49 -8.16 3.72 -6.92
C TYR A 49 -7.74 2.33 -6.46
N VAL A 50 -6.87 2.28 -5.45
CA VAL A 50 -6.49 1.05 -4.76
C VAL A 50 -6.71 1.23 -3.26
N VAL A 51 -7.53 0.38 -2.68
CA VAL A 51 -7.90 0.46 -1.26
C VAL A 51 -7.53 -0.85 -0.57
N ALA A 52 -6.80 -0.76 0.53
CA ALA A 52 -6.55 -1.89 1.43
C ALA A 52 -7.14 -1.62 2.81
N LEU A 53 -7.88 -2.58 3.33
CA LEU A 53 -8.48 -2.53 4.66
C LEU A 53 -7.92 -3.64 5.54
N GLN A 54 -7.76 -3.36 6.82
CA GLN A 54 -7.34 -4.33 7.84
C GLN A 54 -8.43 -4.48 8.90
N GLU A 55 -8.43 -5.64 9.58
CA GLU A 55 -9.48 -6.03 10.52
C GLU A 55 -10.90 -5.98 9.92
N VAL A 56 -11.06 -6.28 8.64
CA VAL A 56 -12.40 -6.49 8.06
C VAL A 56 -13.07 -7.69 8.72
N SER A 57 -14.36 -7.56 9.08
CA SER A 57 -15.11 -8.64 9.74
C SER A 57 -15.22 -9.89 8.85
N THR A 58 -14.70 -11.03 9.34
CA THR A 58 -14.73 -12.31 8.62
C THR A 58 -16.10 -13.02 8.68
N HIS A 59 -16.98 -12.58 9.59
CA HIS A 59 -18.32 -13.13 9.77
C HIS A 59 -19.31 -12.78 8.65
N ALA A 60 -18.93 -11.92 7.70
CA ALA A 60 -19.74 -11.61 6.52
C ALA A 60 -19.89 -12.81 5.54
N LYS A 61 -19.12 -13.90 5.72
CA LYS A 61 -19.16 -15.11 4.87
C LYS A 61 -20.01 -16.27 5.43
N ASN A 62 -20.99 -16.00 6.30
CA ASN A 62 -21.99 -17.03 6.64
C ASN A 62 -22.90 -17.30 5.43
N GLN A 63 -22.55 -18.36 4.68
CA GLN A 63 -23.41 -19.41 4.08
C GLN A 63 -24.79 -18.88 3.65
N PHE A 64 -25.09 -18.62 2.38
CA PHE A 64 -25.57 -19.69 1.47
C PHE A 64 -25.56 -19.34 -0.04
N LEU A 65 -25.14 -18.15 -0.51
CA LEU A 65 -25.26 -17.77 -1.94
C LEU A 65 -24.22 -16.72 -2.42
N ASN A 66 -22.91 -16.93 -2.31
CA ASN A 66 -21.93 -15.88 -2.67
C ASN A 66 -20.88 -16.32 -3.71
N ILE A 67 -21.33 -16.59 -4.94
CA ILE A 67 -20.46 -16.44 -6.13
C ILE A 67 -20.46 -14.96 -6.61
N PHE A 68 -21.42 -14.14 -6.14
CA PHE A 68 -21.68 -12.80 -6.67
C PHE A 68 -21.68 -11.64 -5.65
N ASN A 69 -21.54 -11.87 -4.35
CA ASN A 69 -21.55 -10.78 -3.37
C ASN A 69 -20.14 -10.48 -2.86
N ASP A 70 -19.68 -9.29 -3.20
CA ASP A 70 -18.50 -8.66 -2.63
C ASP A 70 -18.61 -8.47 -1.11
N ASP A 71 -17.47 -8.26 -0.45
CA ASP A 71 -17.42 -7.80 0.94
C ASP A 71 -18.20 -6.47 1.10
N PRO A 72 -18.90 -6.24 2.24
CA PRO A 72 -19.66 -5.01 2.46
C PRO A 72 -18.85 -3.72 2.25
N TRP A 73 -17.54 -3.72 2.57
CA TRP A 73 -16.67 -2.58 2.32
C TRP A 73 -16.40 -2.36 0.83
N THR A 74 -16.17 -3.44 0.07
CA THR A 74 -16.04 -3.37 -1.39
C THR A 74 -17.32 -2.84 -2.02
N PHE A 75 -18.49 -3.27 -1.55
CA PHE A 75 -19.77 -2.72 -2.00
C PHE A 75 -19.89 -1.23 -1.66
N LYS A 76 -19.56 -0.81 -0.43
CA LYS A 76 -19.62 0.60 -0.01
C LYS A 76 -18.73 1.49 -0.87
N ILE A 77 -17.51 1.05 -1.16
CA ILE A 77 -16.58 1.82 -2.00
C ILE A 77 -17.09 1.88 -3.45
N SER A 78 -17.59 0.75 -3.97
CA SER A 78 -18.24 0.69 -5.30
C SER A 78 -19.44 1.64 -5.40
N GLU A 79 -20.31 1.70 -4.40
CA GLU A 79 -21.45 2.63 -4.34
C GLU A 79 -21.02 4.10 -4.51
N HIS A 80 -19.84 4.47 -4.02
CA HIS A 80 -19.31 5.83 -4.13
C HIS A 80 -18.59 6.09 -5.45
N LEU A 81 -17.96 5.08 -6.06
CA LEU A 81 -17.17 5.22 -7.28
C LEU A 81 -17.98 4.98 -8.58
N ASN A 82 -19.02 4.14 -8.55
CA ASN A 82 -19.86 3.86 -9.73
C ASN A 82 -20.53 5.11 -10.33
N PRO A 83 -21.00 6.11 -9.56
CA PRO A 83 -21.54 7.36 -10.12
C PRO A 83 -20.51 8.18 -10.93
N HIS A 84 -19.23 7.82 -10.84
CA HIS A 84 -18.12 8.42 -11.56
C HIS A 84 -17.53 7.46 -12.62
N ASP A 85 -18.31 6.46 -13.05
CA ASP A 85 -18.01 5.48 -14.11
C ASP A 85 -16.82 4.54 -13.84
N TYR A 86 -16.33 4.47 -12.60
CA TYR A 86 -15.28 3.50 -12.26
C TYR A 86 -15.81 2.08 -12.29
N ILE A 87 -14.98 1.17 -12.80
CA ILE A 87 -15.24 -0.27 -12.78
C ILE A 87 -14.30 -0.95 -11.79
N LYS A 88 -14.80 -2.00 -11.12
CA LYS A 88 -13.98 -2.83 -10.24
C LYS A 88 -13.08 -3.73 -11.09
N ILE A 89 -11.77 -3.62 -10.87
CA ILE A 89 -10.75 -4.40 -11.59
C ILE A 89 -10.44 -5.71 -10.87
N GLY A 90 -10.37 -5.68 -9.54
CA GLY A 90 -10.05 -6.87 -8.76
C GLY A 90 -10.21 -6.65 -7.27
N THR A 91 -10.32 -7.76 -6.53
CA THR A 91 -10.33 -7.77 -5.08
C THR A 91 -9.73 -9.07 -4.56
N GLU A 92 -9.07 -9.02 -3.41
CA GLU A 92 -8.54 -10.19 -2.72
C GLU A 92 -8.68 -10.01 -1.20
N GLN A 93 -9.07 -11.08 -0.51
CA GLN A 93 -9.27 -11.05 0.93
C GLN A 93 -8.65 -12.25 1.63
N MET A 94 -7.72 -11.98 2.54
CA MET A 94 -7.15 -12.96 3.46
C MET A 94 -7.57 -12.63 4.89
N GLN A 95 -8.55 -13.39 5.42
CA GLN A 95 -9.15 -13.12 6.72
C GLN A 95 -9.63 -11.65 6.81
N GLY A 96 -9.09 -10.87 7.75
CA GLY A 96 -9.43 -9.46 7.94
C GLY A 96 -8.63 -8.50 7.06
N ILE A 97 -7.78 -8.98 6.15
CA ILE A 97 -7.02 -8.12 5.23
C ILE A 97 -7.69 -8.18 3.86
N LEU A 98 -8.11 -7.04 3.34
CA LEU A 98 -8.83 -6.90 2.09
C LEU A 98 -8.11 -5.89 1.21
N ILE A 99 -7.93 -6.19 -0.07
CA ILE A 99 -7.51 -5.22 -1.10
C ILE A 99 -8.53 -5.19 -2.22
N MET A 100 -8.75 -4.02 -2.80
CA MET A 100 -9.62 -3.82 -3.94
C MET A 100 -9.07 -2.72 -4.85
N MET A 101 -9.37 -2.85 -6.14
CA MET A 101 -8.95 -1.89 -7.16
C MET A 101 -10.13 -1.51 -8.05
N PHE A 102 -10.23 -0.22 -8.34
CA PHE A 102 -11.18 0.36 -9.27
C PHE A 102 -10.42 1.25 -10.26
N ALA A 103 -10.86 1.31 -11.52
CA ALA A 103 -10.23 2.16 -12.53
C ALA A 103 -11.26 2.78 -13.47
N GLN A 104 -10.91 3.90 -14.10
CA GLN A 104 -11.71 4.43 -15.20
C GLN A 104 -11.70 3.44 -16.38
N PRO A 105 -12.81 3.26 -17.11
CA PRO A 105 -12.93 2.21 -18.13
C PRO A 105 -11.91 2.34 -19.27
N LYS A 106 -11.45 3.57 -19.56
CA LYS A 106 -10.45 3.85 -20.60
C LYS A 106 -9.09 3.15 -20.36
N HIS A 107 -8.80 2.71 -19.13
CA HIS A 107 -7.54 2.04 -18.78
C HIS A 107 -7.60 0.52 -18.84
N GLU A 108 -8.79 -0.07 -18.78
CA GLU A 108 -8.96 -1.53 -18.71
C GLU A 108 -8.31 -2.28 -19.88
N PRO A 109 -8.36 -1.80 -21.14
CA PRO A 109 -7.67 -2.46 -22.25
C PRO A 109 -6.14 -2.54 -22.10
N HIS A 110 -5.55 -1.69 -21.24
CA HIS A 110 -4.12 -1.61 -20.97
C HIS A 110 -3.70 -2.36 -19.69
N MET A 111 -4.64 -3.06 -19.04
CA MET A 111 -4.42 -3.90 -17.87
C MET A 111 -4.41 -5.37 -18.29
N LYS A 112 -3.23 -6.00 -18.31
CA LYS A 112 -3.03 -7.40 -18.70
C LYS A 112 -2.48 -8.21 -17.52
N ASP A 113 -2.64 -9.53 -17.56
CA ASP A 113 -2.08 -10.47 -16.56
C ASP A 113 -2.41 -10.10 -15.10
N ILE A 114 -3.66 -9.69 -14.86
CA ILE A 114 -4.12 -9.36 -13.50
C ILE A 114 -4.09 -10.63 -12.66
N GLU A 115 -3.36 -10.56 -11.54
CA GLU A 115 -3.19 -11.67 -10.62
C GLU A 115 -3.30 -11.17 -9.18
N VAL A 116 -4.00 -11.93 -8.36
CA VAL A 116 -4.09 -11.70 -6.91
C VAL A 116 -3.27 -12.73 -6.16
N GLN A 117 -2.71 -12.34 -5.01
CA GLN A 117 -1.95 -13.24 -4.15
C GLN A 117 -2.07 -12.84 -2.68
N SER A 118 -1.91 -13.83 -1.78
CA SER A 118 -1.84 -13.61 -0.34
C SER A 118 -0.73 -14.42 0.32
N THR A 119 -0.16 -13.87 1.40
CA THR A 119 0.83 -14.53 2.25
C THR A 119 0.44 -14.35 3.70
N ARG A 120 0.41 -15.44 4.46
CA ARG A 120 0.10 -15.46 5.90
C ARG A 120 1.39 -15.40 6.69
N THR A 121 1.40 -14.63 7.77
CA THR A 121 2.53 -14.57 8.70
C THR A 121 2.13 -14.80 10.17
N GLY A 122 0.84 -14.69 10.50
CA GLY A 122 0.35 -14.91 11.86
C GLY A 122 0.65 -16.32 12.38
N LEU A 123 1.07 -16.42 13.65
CA LEU A 123 1.53 -17.68 14.28
C LEU A 123 2.58 -18.43 13.43
N GLY A 124 3.56 -17.71 12.87
CA GLY A 124 4.60 -18.30 12.01
C GLY A 124 4.05 -18.82 10.68
N GLY A 125 3.07 -18.10 10.11
CA GLY A 125 2.40 -18.46 8.85
C GLY A 125 1.20 -19.41 8.99
N LEU A 126 0.91 -19.92 10.18
CA LEU A 126 -0.20 -20.85 10.44
C LEU A 126 -1.57 -20.17 10.44
N TRP A 127 -1.64 -18.87 10.75
CA TRP A 127 -2.88 -18.11 10.89
C TRP A 127 -2.87 -16.85 10.02
N GLY A 128 -4.01 -16.55 9.39
CA GLY A 128 -4.11 -15.48 8.38
C GLY A 128 -4.50 -14.10 8.90
N ASN A 129 -4.47 -13.85 10.21
CA ASN A 129 -4.82 -12.53 10.78
C ASN A 129 -3.73 -11.46 10.58
N LYS A 130 -2.55 -11.88 10.12
CA LYS A 130 -1.39 -11.06 9.78
C LYS A 130 -0.78 -11.57 8.48
N GLY A 131 -0.15 -10.67 7.73
CA GLY A 131 0.47 -10.94 6.45
C GLY A 131 0.09 -9.91 5.39
N ALA A 132 -0.06 -10.33 4.15
CA ALA A 132 -0.37 -9.44 3.03
C ALA A 132 -1.31 -10.06 2.00
N VAL A 133 -2.03 -9.18 1.30
CA VAL A 133 -2.77 -9.45 0.06
C VAL A 133 -2.24 -8.50 -1.02
N SER A 134 -2.33 -8.88 -2.28
CA SER A 134 -1.88 -8.01 -3.36
C SER A 134 -2.68 -8.18 -4.64
N ILE A 135 -2.69 -7.13 -5.45
CA ILE A 135 -3.12 -7.16 -6.85
C ILE A 135 -1.92 -6.73 -7.69
N ARG A 136 -1.51 -7.57 -8.65
CA ARG A 136 -0.49 -7.24 -9.64
C ARG A 136 -1.04 -7.32 -11.06
N MET A 137 -0.41 -6.61 -11.98
CA MET A 137 -0.76 -6.62 -13.40
C MET A 137 0.38 -6.06 -14.25
N SER A 138 0.28 -6.26 -15.56
CA SER A 138 0.90 -5.37 -16.53
C SER A 138 -0.02 -4.17 -16.76
N LEU A 139 0.46 -2.98 -16.47
CA LEU A 139 -0.23 -1.71 -16.71
C LEU A 139 0.56 -0.92 -17.75
N TYR A 140 -0.05 -0.65 -18.91
CA TYR A 140 0.59 0.05 -20.03
C TYR A 140 1.97 -0.56 -20.38
N GLY A 141 2.05 -1.89 -20.38
CA GLY A 141 3.25 -2.64 -20.74
C GLY A 141 4.32 -2.75 -19.66
N THR A 142 4.12 -2.25 -18.44
CA THR A 142 5.08 -2.43 -17.33
C THR A 142 4.44 -3.17 -16.15
N GLY A 143 5.24 -3.93 -15.41
CA GLY A 143 4.73 -4.68 -14.27
C GLY A 143 4.53 -3.78 -13.05
N VAL A 144 3.33 -3.78 -12.47
CA VAL A 144 3.00 -3.09 -11.23
C VAL A 144 2.39 -4.06 -10.21
N THR A 145 2.73 -3.89 -8.93
CA THR A 145 2.09 -4.59 -7.82
C THR A 145 1.68 -3.64 -6.69
N PHE A 146 0.50 -3.88 -6.13
CA PHE A 146 -0.06 -3.20 -4.97
C PHE A 146 -0.21 -4.20 -3.83
N VAL A 147 0.49 -3.99 -2.73
CA VAL A 147 0.55 -4.89 -1.58
C VAL A 147 -0.10 -4.22 -0.37
N GLY A 148 -1.23 -4.77 0.08
CA GLY A 148 -1.92 -4.39 1.30
C GLY A 148 -1.52 -5.32 2.45
N ALA A 149 -0.92 -4.80 3.52
CA ALA A 149 -0.39 -5.59 4.63
C ALA A 149 -1.03 -5.28 5.99
N HIS A 150 -0.95 -6.26 6.90
CA HIS A 150 -1.23 -6.08 8.32
C HIS A 150 -0.17 -6.85 9.12
N LEU A 151 0.76 -6.12 9.73
CA LEU A 151 1.92 -6.71 10.43
C LEU A 151 1.70 -6.82 11.95
N ALA A 152 2.60 -7.53 12.64
CA ALA A 152 2.54 -7.79 14.07
C ALA A 152 2.31 -6.52 14.91
N ALA A 153 1.28 -6.55 15.75
CA ALA A 153 0.89 -5.43 16.60
C ALA A 153 1.72 -5.39 17.90
N HIS A 154 1.58 -4.28 18.64
CA HIS A 154 2.24 -3.97 19.92
C HIS A 154 3.66 -3.37 19.83
N ASP A 155 3.98 -2.52 20.80
CA ASP A 155 5.19 -1.69 20.82
C ASP A 155 6.48 -2.49 20.84
N ASP A 156 6.49 -3.60 21.59
CA ASP A 156 7.62 -4.50 21.80
C ASP A 156 7.87 -5.48 20.64
N LYS A 157 7.05 -5.45 19.59
CA LYS A 157 7.03 -6.43 18.49
C LYS A 157 7.73 -5.97 17.21
N LEU A 158 8.78 -5.16 17.34
CA LEU A 158 9.56 -4.68 16.19
C LEU A 158 10.20 -5.83 15.41
N SER A 159 10.82 -6.78 16.12
CA SER A 159 11.45 -7.94 15.49
C SER A 159 10.45 -8.80 14.73
N GLU A 160 9.26 -9.02 15.28
CA GLU A 160 8.19 -9.77 14.62
C GLU A 160 7.63 -9.03 13.39
N ARG A 161 7.55 -7.70 13.39
CA ARG A 161 7.18 -6.93 12.19
C ARG A 161 8.20 -7.03 11.07
N ILE A 162 9.49 -7.00 11.43
CA ILE A 162 10.59 -7.19 10.46
C ILE A 162 10.52 -8.61 9.89
N GLU A 163 10.27 -9.60 10.73
CA GLU A 163 10.08 -10.99 10.31
C GLU A 163 8.85 -11.16 9.40
N ASP A 164 7.71 -10.55 9.73
CA ASP A 164 6.52 -10.54 8.86
C ASP A 164 6.87 -9.97 7.47
N TYR A 165 7.58 -8.84 7.41
CA TYR A 165 8.04 -8.25 6.15
C TYR A 165 8.91 -9.23 5.36
N ASN A 166 9.92 -9.85 6.00
CA ASN A 166 10.83 -10.78 5.35
C ASN A 166 10.08 -12.02 4.84
N GLN A 167 9.12 -12.55 5.61
CA GLN A 167 8.28 -13.67 5.18
C GLN A 167 7.42 -13.31 3.97
N ILE A 168 6.85 -12.10 3.93
CA ILE A 168 6.08 -11.64 2.76
C ILE A 168 7.02 -11.52 1.55
N VAL A 169 8.16 -10.85 1.68
CA VAL A 169 9.13 -10.70 0.56
C VAL A 169 9.56 -12.06 0.01
N ASN A 170 9.86 -13.02 0.88
CA ASN A 170 10.40 -14.33 0.50
C ASN A 170 9.35 -15.32 -0.03
N ASN A 171 8.08 -15.20 0.39
CA ASN A 171 7.07 -16.24 0.09
C ASN A 171 5.91 -15.74 -0.79
N HIS A 172 5.80 -14.43 -1.04
CA HIS A 172 4.69 -13.87 -1.82
C HIS A 172 4.95 -14.00 -3.33
N HIS A 173 4.71 -15.20 -3.84
CA HIS A 173 5.06 -15.57 -5.22
C HIS A 173 3.89 -15.52 -6.20
N TYR A 174 4.06 -14.77 -7.29
CA TYR A 174 3.14 -14.74 -8.42
C TYR A 174 3.48 -15.83 -9.46
N LYS A 175 2.52 -16.15 -10.31
CA LYS A 175 2.68 -17.12 -11.41
C LYS A 175 3.38 -16.52 -12.62
N THR A 176 3.37 -15.19 -12.73
CA THR A 176 3.96 -14.47 -13.86
C THR A 176 5.50 -14.59 -13.88
N PRO A 177 6.13 -15.26 -14.87
CA PRO A 177 7.54 -15.66 -14.79
C PRO A 177 8.57 -14.53 -14.61
N LYS A 178 8.35 -13.35 -15.21
CA LYS A 178 9.24 -12.19 -15.06
C LYS A 178 8.94 -11.32 -13.84
N TYR A 179 7.86 -11.63 -13.15
CA TYR A 179 7.30 -10.85 -12.06
C TYR A 179 6.89 -11.77 -10.91
N ARG A 180 7.74 -12.76 -10.58
CA ARG A 180 7.40 -13.79 -9.59
C ARG A 180 7.42 -13.26 -8.17
N SER A 181 8.27 -12.29 -7.88
CA SER A 181 8.43 -11.69 -6.56
C SER A 181 7.93 -10.25 -6.57
N ILE A 182 7.63 -9.70 -5.39
CA ILE A 182 7.15 -8.31 -5.25
C ILE A 182 8.12 -7.33 -5.93
N PHE A 183 9.41 -7.43 -5.62
CA PHE A 183 10.44 -6.52 -6.15
C PHE A 183 10.92 -6.84 -7.57
N ASP A 184 10.35 -7.84 -8.23
CA ASP A 184 10.55 -8.04 -9.68
C ASP A 184 9.74 -7.03 -10.50
N HIS A 185 8.73 -6.38 -9.90
CA HIS A 185 7.87 -5.40 -10.57
C HIS A 185 8.58 -4.07 -10.78
N ASP A 186 8.22 -3.40 -11.87
CA ASP A 186 8.77 -2.09 -12.22
C ASP A 186 8.26 -1.01 -11.27
N TYR A 187 7.00 -1.12 -10.86
CA TYR A 187 6.38 -0.31 -9.83
C TYR A 187 5.89 -1.19 -8.68
N VAL A 188 6.23 -0.79 -7.46
CA VAL A 188 5.76 -1.45 -6.23
C VAL A 188 5.12 -0.41 -5.36
N PHE A 189 3.90 -0.68 -4.91
CA PHE A 189 3.25 0.06 -3.85
C PHE A 189 3.01 -0.89 -2.69
N TRP A 190 3.44 -0.50 -1.49
CA TRP A 190 3.26 -1.29 -0.28
C TRP A 190 2.65 -0.42 0.81
N PHE A 191 1.48 -0.81 1.29
CA PHE A 191 0.70 -0.01 2.22
C PHE A 191 -0.11 -0.89 3.17
N GLY A 192 -0.59 -0.32 4.26
CA GLY A 192 -1.33 -1.10 5.25
C GLY A 192 -1.22 -0.55 6.66
N ASP A 193 -1.82 -1.29 7.59
CA ASP A 193 -1.47 -1.22 9.02
C ASP A 193 -0.16 -1.99 9.24
N LEU A 194 0.95 -1.29 9.03
CA LEU A 194 2.28 -1.84 9.22
C LEU A 194 2.66 -1.95 10.69
N ASN A 195 1.85 -1.39 11.59
CA ASN A 195 1.96 -1.50 13.04
C ASN A 195 3.30 -1.04 13.67
N PHE A 196 4.17 -0.35 12.92
CA PHE A 196 5.39 0.25 13.49
C PHE A 196 5.01 1.33 14.50
N ARG A 197 5.76 1.37 15.62
CA ARG A 197 5.51 2.24 16.76
C ARG A 197 6.68 3.19 16.97
N LEU A 198 6.68 3.91 18.08
CA LEU A 198 7.83 4.71 18.48
C LEU A 198 8.84 3.88 19.29
N THR A 199 10.11 4.12 19.07
CA THR A 199 11.21 3.67 19.94
C THR A 199 11.25 4.53 21.22
N GLY A 200 12.13 4.16 22.17
CA GLY A 200 12.30 4.92 23.40
C GLY A 200 11.23 4.68 24.47
N SER A 201 11.35 5.44 25.55
CA SER A 201 10.61 5.25 26.81
C SER A 201 9.50 6.27 27.05
N ASP A 202 9.22 7.15 26.09
CA ASP A 202 8.20 8.19 26.22
C ASP A 202 6.86 7.54 26.59
N SER A 203 6.16 8.11 27.58
CA SER A 203 4.81 7.64 27.92
C SER A 203 3.81 8.07 26.84
N ALA A 204 2.62 7.49 26.85
CA ALA A 204 1.55 7.92 25.94
C ALA A 204 1.19 9.41 26.12
N TRP A 205 1.34 9.95 27.34
CA TRP A 205 1.11 11.37 27.64
C TRP A 205 2.19 12.26 27.03
N ASP A 206 3.45 11.85 27.10
CA ASP A 206 4.57 12.61 26.51
C ASP A 206 4.40 12.70 24.99
N VAL A 207 4.10 11.56 24.36
CA VAL A 207 3.83 11.49 22.92
C VAL A 207 2.64 12.37 22.55
N ARG A 208 1.50 12.27 23.29
CA ARG A 208 0.33 13.12 23.04
C ARG A 208 0.67 14.61 23.15
N SER A 209 1.46 15.00 24.15
CA SER A 209 1.85 16.40 24.35
C SER A 209 2.69 16.93 23.18
N LEU A 210 3.60 16.13 22.63
CA LEU A 210 4.37 16.48 21.44
C LEU A 210 3.49 16.59 20.20
N VAL A 211 2.51 15.70 20.05
CA VAL A 211 1.50 15.76 18.97
C VAL A 211 0.67 17.04 19.06
N GLU A 212 0.19 17.41 20.25
CA GLU A 212 -0.57 18.66 20.48
C GLU A 212 0.27 19.92 20.19
N GLN A 213 1.60 19.83 20.33
CA GLN A 213 2.54 20.89 19.97
C GLN A 213 2.92 20.90 18.48
N GLY A 214 2.43 19.96 17.67
CA GLY A 214 2.79 19.82 16.26
C GLY A 214 4.22 19.34 16.01
N LYS A 215 4.89 18.73 17.00
CA LYS A 215 6.28 18.29 16.93
C LYS A 215 6.42 16.91 16.27
N PHE A 216 5.87 16.77 15.07
CA PHE A 216 5.86 15.49 14.36
C PHE A 216 7.26 15.06 13.91
N GLU A 217 8.09 15.98 13.43
CA GLU A 217 9.47 15.70 13.03
C GLU A 217 10.28 15.08 14.18
N GLU A 218 10.18 15.65 15.38
CA GLU A 218 10.86 15.13 16.58
C GLU A 218 10.38 13.72 16.95
N LEU A 219 9.08 13.44 16.79
CA LEU A 219 8.52 12.10 17.03
C LEU A 219 8.96 11.10 15.96
N LEU A 220 9.06 11.53 14.70
CA LEU A 220 9.48 10.69 13.57
C LEU A 220 10.96 10.28 13.67
N GLU A 221 11.82 11.05 14.34
CA GLU A 221 13.18 10.58 14.69
C GLU A 221 13.17 9.28 15.52
N ARG A 222 12.06 9.01 16.22
CA ARG A 222 11.86 7.84 17.05
C ARG A 222 11.01 6.77 16.34
N ASP A 223 10.56 6.99 15.11
CA ASP A 223 9.71 6.05 14.36
C ASP A 223 10.43 4.75 14.01
N GLN A 224 9.86 3.61 14.42
CA GLN A 224 10.48 2.32 14.19
C GLN A 224 10.53 1.93 12.70
N LEU A 225 9.59 2.38 11.86
CA LEU A 225 9.66 2.10 10.42
C LEU A 225 10.83 2.86 9.79
N SER A 226 10.98 4.14 10.13
CA SER A 226 12.12 4.96 9.69
C SER A 226 13.46 4.36 10.13
N LEU A 227 13.54 3.86 11.36
CA LEU A 227 14.70 3.12 11.84
C LEU A 227 14.94 1.84 11.02
N ALA A 228 13.92 0.98 10.87
CA ALA A 228 14.06 -0.29 10.15
C ALA A 228 14.48 -0.11 8.68
N ARG A 229 14.02 0.97 8.04
CA ARG A 229 14.40 1.36 6.68
C ARG A 229 15.85 1.82 6.61
N SER A 230 16.24 2.76 7.47
CA SER A 230 17.60 3.33 7.48
C SER A 230 18.68 2.32 7.86
N THR A 231 18.36 1.34 8.71
CA THR A 231 19.28 0.25 9.08
C THR A 231 19.30 -0.91 8.09
N GLY A 232 18.46 -0.89 7.06
CA GLY A 232 18.40 -1.96 6.05
C GLY A 232 17.61 -3.21 6.47
N ASN A 233 16.96 -3.22 7.64
CA ASN A 233 16.33 -4.42 8.19
C ASN A 233 14.96 -4.73 7.56
N ALA A 234 14.20 -3.71 7.17
CA ALA A 234 12.92 -3.87 6.48
C ALA A 234 12.61 -2.63 5.63
N PHE A 235 11.88 -2.81 4.52
CA PHE A 235 11.41 -1.72 3.65
C PHE A 235 12.50 -0.81 3.05
N ALA A 236 13.78 -1.18 3.13
CA ALA A 236 14.90 -0.34 2.67
C ALA A 236 14.90 -0.05 1.15
N LEU A 237 14.25 -0.92 0.36
CA LEU A 237 14.09 -0.75 -1.09
C LEU A 237 12.94 0.19 -1.47
N LEU A 238 12.17 0.68 -0.50
CA LEU A 238 10.98 1.50 -0.72
C LEU A 238 11.20 2.93 -0.21
N SER A 239 10.64 3.88 -0.96
CA SER A 239 10.55 5.30 -0.62
C SER A 239 9.22 5.60 0.07
N GLU A 240 9.22 6.62 0.91
CA GLU A 240 8.04 7.14 1.61
C GLU A 240 8.33 8.60 1.94
N GLU A 241 7.39 9.49 1.58
CA GLU A 241 7.35 10.85 2.12
C GLU A 241 6.98 10.79 3.60
N LEU A 242 7.72 11.50 4.46
CA LEU A 242 7.45 11.46 5.90
C LEU A 242 6.04 12.04 6.22
N PRO A 243 5.25 11.39 7.09
CA PRO A 243 3.95 11.90 7.49
C PRO A 243 4.03 13.33 8.05
N THR A 244 3.28 14.26 7.45
CA THR A 244 3.10 15.63 7.97
C THR A 244 1.82 15.78 8.81
N PHE A 245 1.16 14.66 9.10
CA PHE A 245 -0.06 14.55 9.89
C PHE A 245 0.19 13.83 11.21
N ALA A 246 -0.73 13.99 12.17
CA ALA A 246 -0.63 13.37 13.50
C ALA A 246 -0.70 11.82 13.44
N PRO A 247 -0.16 11.11 14.44
CA PRO A 247 -0.26 9.65 14.52
C PRO A 247 -1.70 9.12 14.36
N THR A 248 -1.87 8.03 13.61
CA THR A 248 -3.18 7.54 13.17
C THR A 248 -3.79 6.48 14.08
N PHE A 249 -3.06 6.06 15.10
CA PHE A 249 -3.45 5.11 16.13
C PHE A 249 -2.96 5.61 17.49
N LYS A 250 -3.59 5.33 18.64
CA LYS A 250 -4.88 4.66 18.89
C LYS A 250 -5.89 5.68 19.38
N PHE A 251 -7.06 5.73 18.77
CA PHE A 251 -8.14 6.63 19.17
C PHE A 251 -9.20 5.91 20.01
N ILE A 252 -9.94 6.68 20.80
CA ILE A 252 -11.21 6.21 21.36
C ILE A 252 -12.24 6.24 20.22
N GLU A 253 -12.79 5.07 19.87
CA GLU A 253 -13.81 4.94 18.83
C GLU A 253 -14.98 5.89 19.05
N GLY A 254 -15.51 6.45 17.97
CA GLY A 254 -16.52 7.51 17.98
C GLY A 254 -15.97 8.93 18.22
N THR A 255 -14.66 9.08 18.47
CA THR A 255 -14.04 10.37 18.77
C THR A 255 -12.75 10.63 17.98
N SER A 256 -12.14 11.78 18.21
CA SER A 256 -10.77 12.12 17.77
C SER A 256 -9.80 12.29 18.94
N GLU A 257 -10.13 11.71 20.10
CA GLU A 257 -9.24 11.69 21.28
C GLU A 257 -8.41 10.41 21.29
N TYR A 258 -7.12 10.51 21.64
CA TYR A 258 -6.25 9.35 21.75
C TYR A 258 -6.61 8.50 23.00
N ASP A 259 -6.71 7.18 22.81
CA ASP A 259 -6.75 6.21 23.91
C ASP A 259 -5.31 5.96 24.41
N LEU A 260 -4.94 6.68 25.48
CA LEU A 260 -3.61 6.65 26.07
C LEU A 260 -3.25 5.33 26.79
N LYS A 261 -4.08 4.28 26.69
CA LYS A 261 -3.64 2.89 26.97
C LYS A 261 -2.57 2.41 25.99
N ARG A 262 -2.43 3.08 24.85
CA ARG A 262 -1.35 2.88 23.88
C ARG A 262 -0.73 4.23 23.53
N ARG A 263 0.56 4.22 23.19
CA ARG A 263 1.23 5.41 22.68
C ARG A 263 0.70 5.71 21.27
N PRO A 264 0.40 6.98 20.96
CA PRO A 264 0.10 7.37 19.60
C PRO A 264 1.23 6.95 18.63
N ALA A 265 0.88 6.36 17.49
CA ALA A 265 1.84 5.90 16.47
C ALA A 265 1.30 6.01 15.03
N TRP A 266 2.20 6.18 14.06
CA TRP A 266 1.90 6.07 12.63
C TRP A 266 1.95 4.61 12.20
N CYS A 267 0.89 3.86 12.55
CA CYS A 267 0.74 2.46 12.18
C CYS A 267 0.42 2.29 10.69
N ASP A 268 -0.37 3.23 10.14
CA ASP A 268 -0.94 3.16 8.79
C ASP A 268 -0.05 3.91 7.78
N ARG A 269 0.60 3.18 6.86
CA ARG A 269 1.69 3.71 6.04
C ARG A 269 1.54 3.39 4.56
N ILE A 270 2.11 4.22 3.69
CA ILE A 270 2.09 4.03 2.23
C ILE A 270 3.50 4.29 1.70
N LEU A 271 4.11 3.26 1.11
CA LEU A 271 5.44 3.29 0.54
C LEU A 271 5.39 2.88 -0.93
N HIS A 272 6.39 3.30 -1.70
CA HIS A 272 6.48 2.97 -3.12
C HIS A 272 7.92 2.77 -3.61
N ARG A 273 8.07 2.16 -4.78
CA ARG A 273 9.33 2.05 -5.53
C ARG A 273 9.04 2.05 -7.02
N VAL A 274 9.94 2.65 -7.78
CA VAL A 274 10.00 2.57 -9.25
C VAL A 274 11.40 2.13 -9.69
N GLN A 275 11.50 1.33 -10.75
CA GLN A 275 12.78 0.95 -11.37
C GLN A 275 13.10 1.87 -12.57
N GLU A 276 13.54 3.11 -12.28
CA GLU A 276 13.63 4.21 -13.26
C GLU A 276 14.47 3.90 -14.51
N ASN A 277 15.54 3.11 -14.37
CA ASN A 277 16.55 2.87 -15.41
C ASN A 277 16.65 1.39 -15.83
N ARG A 278 15.55 0.65 -15.74
CA ARG A 278 15.57 -0.79 -16.04
C ARG A 278 15.68 -1.11 -17.53
N TYR A 279 15.10 -0.27 -18.38
CA TYR A 279 14.98 -0.54 -19.81
C TYR A 279 15.59 0.60 -20.66
N PRO A 280 16.31 0.28 -21.74
CA PRO A 280 16.82 1.31 -22.64
C PRO A 280 15.68 2.06 -23.34
N ASP A 281 15.82 3.38 -23.43
CA ASP A 281 14.89 4.30 -24.09
C ASP A 281 13.47 4.35 -23.50
N ILE A 282 13.30 3.86 -22.27
CA ILE A 282 12.07 3.94 -21.50
C ILE A 282 12.43 4.54 -20.15
N THR A 283 11.74 5.60 -19.77
CA THR A 283 11.86 6.23 -18.45
C THR A 283 10.61 5.93 -17.66
N LEU A 284 10.81 5.29 -16.51
CA LEU A 284 9.77 5.04 -15.53
C LEU A 284 9.89 6.07 -14.42
N ASN A 285 8.79 6.69 -14.02
CA ASN A 285 8.81 7.69 -12.96
C ASN A 285 7.54 7.61 -12.12
N ILE A 286 7.70 7.96 -10.86
CA ILE A 286 6.60 8.14 -9.93
C ILE A 286 6.77 9.44 -9.15
N THR A 287 5.69 10.20 -9.00
CA THR A 287 5.69 11.43 -8.20
C THR A 287 4.56 11.39 -7.21
N GLN A 288 4.87 11.43 -5.92
CA GLN A 288 3.86 11.54 -4.87
C GLN A 288 3.30 12.98 -4.85
N LEU A 289 1.98 13.11 -4.91
CA LEU A 289 1.24 14.37 -4.95
C LEU A 289 0.65 14.74 -3.60
N SER A 290 0.27 13.73 -2.82
CA SER A 290 -0.31 13.93 -1.49
C SER A 290 0.02 12.78 -0.56
N TYR A 291 0.03 13.08 0.74
CA TYR A 291 0.05 12.09 1.82
C TYR A 291 -0.70 12.62 3.03
N LYS A 292 -1.89 12.06 3.31
CA LYS A 292 -2.82 12.64 4.30
C LYS A 292 -3.54 11.59 5.12
N SER A 293 -3.82 11.93 6.39
CA SER A 293 -4.78 11.23 7.24
C SER A 293 -6.18 11.84 7.14
N HIS A 294 -7.20 11.07 7.47
CA HIS A 294 -8.60 11.51 7.47
C HIS A 294 -9.19 11.52 8.90
N PRO A 295 -8.88 12.53 9.74
CA PRO A 295 -9.16 12.51 11.18
C PRO A 295 -10.66 12.51 11.53
N ASN A 296 -11.52 13.00 10.63
CA ASN A 296 -12.97 13.04 10.80
C ASN A 296 -13.63 11.66 10.76
N TYR A 297 -12.91 10.63 10.31
CA TYR A 297 -13.37 9.24 10.36
C TYR A 297 -13.11 8.70 11.76
N THR A 298 -14.18 8.48 12.53
CA THR A 298 -14.10 8.08 13.94
C THR A 298 -14.61 6.66 14.21
N LEU A 299 -15.02 5.93 13.17
CA LEU A 299 -15.60 4.58 13.30
C LEU A 299 -14.64 3.58 13.98
N SER A 300 -13.36 3.66 13.66
CA SER A 300 -12.30 2.81 14.22
C SER A 300 -11.36 3.61 15.11
N ASP A 301 -10.59 2.91 15.94
CA ASP A 301 -9.44 3.44 16.67
C ASP A 301 -8.23 3.79 15.78
N HIS A 302 -8.32 3.51 14.47
CA HIS A 302 -7.41 4.00 13.44
C HIS A 302 -8.07 5.06 12.54
N LYS A 303 -7.26 6.00 12.05
CA LYS A 303 -7.66 6.98 11.02
C LYS A 303 -7.22 6.50 9.64
N PRO A 304 -8.07 6.60 8.59
CA PRO A 304 -7.67 6.28 7.23
C PRO A 304 -6.49 7.15 6.80
N VAL A 305 -5.61 6.56 5.99
CA VAL A 305 -4.48 7.25 5.37
C VAL A 305 -4.56 7.08 3.87
N SER A 306 -4.35 8.15 3.11
CA SER A 306 -4.27 8.09 1.67
C SER A 306 -3.10 8.87 1.08
N ALA A 307 -2.72 8.46 -0.12
CA ALA A 307 -1.71 9.12 -0.93
C ALA A 307 -2.11 9.07 -2.41
N GLU A 308 -1.73 10.11 -3.15
CA GLU A 308 -1.93 10.21 -4.59
C GLU A 308 -0.58 10.24 -5.28
N PHE A 309 -0.47 9.56 -6.43
CA PHE A 309 0.76 9.45 -7.19
C PHE A 309 0.51 9.70 -8.66
N ILE A 310 1.43 10.39 -9.33
CA ILE A 310 1.57 10.31 -10.78
C ILE A 310 2.43 9.10 -11.11
N TYR A 311 1.82 8.14 -11.81
CA TYR A 311 2.49 7.02 -12.45
C TYR A 311 2.78 7.39 -13.89
N LYS A 312 4.06 7.40 -14.29
CA LYS A 312 4.47 7.93 -15.60
C LYS A 312 5.42 7.01 -16.36
N ILE A 313 5.07 6.71 -17.60
CA ILE A 313 5.91 5.96 -18.55
C ILE A 313 6.18 6.84 -19.76
N GLU A 314 7.46 7.06 -20.05
CA GLU A 314 7.91 7.78 -21.24
C GLU A 314 8.77 6.85 -22.10
N ALA A 315 8.56 6.86 -23.41
CA ALA A 315 9.36 6.11 -24.36
C ALA A 315 9.54 6.91 -25.64
N GLN A 316 10.64 6.74 -26.37
CA GLN A 316 10.88 7.55 -27.58
C GLN A 316 9.99 7.16 -28.77
N THR A 317 9.76 5.87 -29.01
CA THR A 317 9.09 5.37 -30.22
C THR A 317 8.26 4.10 -29.99
N LYS A 318 7.96 3.73 -28.73
CA LYS A 318 7.29 2.46 -28.42
C LYS A 318 5.82 2.66 -28.06
N THR A 319 4.92 1.78 -28.51
CA THR A 319 3.56 1.66 -27.96
C THR A 319 3.56 0.86 -26.65
N ASP A 320 2.45 0.84 -25.93
CA ASP A 320 2.32 0.00 -24.74
C ASP A 320 2.23 -1.50 -25.08
N GLU A 321 1.74 -1.89 -26.26
CA GLU A 321 1.83 -3.28 -26.72
C GLU A 321 3.28 -3.69 -27.02
N GLU A 322 4.05 -2.83 -27.69
CA GLU A 322 5.48 -3.10 -27.93
C GLU A 322 6.26 -3.15 -26.62
N LEU A 323 5.90 -2.29 -25.66
CA LEU A 323 6.47 -2.32 -24.33
C LEU A 323 6.09 -3.60 -23.59
N TYR A 324 4.84 -4.05 -23.69
CA TYR A 324 4.39 -5.32 -23.14
C TYR A 324 5.21 -6.50 -23.68
N GLU A 325 5.40 -6.59 -25.00
CA GLU A 325 6.21 -7.66 -25.60
C GLU A 325 7.67 -7.60 -25.15
N LEU A 326 8.24 -6.41 -24.98
CA LEU A 326 9.60 -6.24 -24.46
C LEU A 326 9.70 -6.75 -23.01
N THR A 327 8.81 -6.28 -22.15
CA THR A 327 8.87 -6.55 -20.71
C THR A 327 8.31 -7.92 -20.35
N HIS A 328 7.45 -8.55 -21.17
CA HIS A 328 6.79 -9.84 -20.91
C HIS A 328 7.12 -10.94 -21.94
N GLY A 329 7.30 -10.62 -23.23
CA GLY A 329 7.44 -11.57 -24.34
C GLY A 329 8.85 -12.12 -24.63
N GLY A 330 9.91 -11.52 -24.09
CA GLY A 330 11.28 -12.01 -24.31
C GLY A 330 11.57 -13.37 -23.64
N SER A 331 11.69 -14.42 -24.46
CA SER A 331 12.44 -15.65 -24.15
C SER A 331 13.88 -15.31 -23.80
N SER A 332 14.37 -15.89 -22.69
CA SER A 332 15.77 -16.00 -22.25
C SER A 332 16.83 -15.28 -23.11
N THR A 333 17.13 -14.03 -22.78
CA THR A 333 18.51 -13.54 -22.89
C THR A 333 18.88 -13.01 -21.52
N GLU A 334 19.65 -13.82 -20.80
CA GLU A 334 20.32 -13.41 -19.57
C GLU A 334 21.15 -12.16 -19.89
N THR A 335 20.64 -11.00 -19.49
CA THR A 335 21.53 -9.90 -19.17
C THR A 335 21.96 -10.17 -17.74
N PRO A 336 23.25 -10.36 -17.45
CA PRO A 336 23.67 -10.66 -16.09
C PRO A 336 23.19 -9.52 -15.20
N LEU A 337 22.33 -9.85 -14.23
CA LEU A 337 22.19 -9.07 -13.03
C LEU A 337 23.61 -8.75 -12.58
N ALA A 338 23.95 -7.47 -12.47
CA ALA A 338 25.09 -7.08 -11.66
C ALA A 338 24.88 -7.79 -10.33
N SER A 339 25.77 -8.73 -10.02
CA SER A 339 25.73 -9.53 -8.82
C SER A 339 25.59 -8.57 -7.64
N PHE A 340 24.43 -8.57 -7.01
CA PHE A 340 24.30 -8.04 -5.67
C PHE A 340 25.17 -8.94 -4.80
N ASP A 341 26.36 -8.45 -4.45
CA ASP A 341 27.22 -9.06 -3.45
C ASP A 341 26.44 -9.07 -2.13
N SER A 342 25.91 -10.24 -1.80
CA SER A 342 25.28 -10.56 -0.51
C SER A 342 26.30 -10.60 0.64
N GLU A 343 27.58 -10.29 0.40
CA GLU A 343 28.65 -10.38 1.40
C GLU A 343 28.91 -9.11 2.22
N ASN A 344 28.22 -7.98 1.97
CA ASN A 344 28.47 -6.75 2.74
C ASN A 344 27.35 -6.28 3.68
N VAL A 345 26.29 -7.06 3.89
CA VAL A 345 25.43 -6.87 5.08
C VAL A 345 26.07 -7.61 6.25
N ARG A 346 27.09 -6.99 6.85
CA ARG A 346 27.56 -7.40 8.18
C ARG A 346 26.40 -7.22 9.15
N LEU A 347 25.71 -8.32 9.45
CA LEU A 347 24.88 -8.44 10.65
C LEU A 347 25.74 -7.97 11.83
N ALA A 348 25.39 -6.83 12.42
CA ALA A 348 25.98 -6.42 13.68
C ALA A 348 25.66 -7.52 14.71
N PRO A 349 26.66 -8.03 15.46
CA PRO A 349 26.39 -9.06 16.46
C PRO A 349 25.51 -8.46 17.56
N MET A 350 24.39 -9.12 17.82
CA MET A 350 23.56 -8.85 19.00
C MET A 350 24.41 -9.07 20.25
N TYR A 351 24.60 -8.00 21.03
CA TYR A 351 24.94 -8.03 22.44
C TYR A 351 23.96 -7.15 23.20
#